data_AF-A0A925TRH7-F1
#
_entry.id   AF-A0A925TRH7-F1
#
_cell.length_a   1.000
_cell.length_b   1.000
_cell.length_c   1.000
_cell.angle_alpha   90.00
_cell.angle_beta   90.00
_cell.angle_gamma   90.00
#
_symmetry.space_group_name_H-M   'P 1'
#
loop_
_entity.id
_entity.type
_entity.pdbx_description
1 polymer ?
#
loop_
_entity_poly.entity_id
_entity_poly.type
_entity_poly.pdbx_seq_one_letter_code
_entity_poly.pdbx_strand_id
1 'polypeptide(L)' 'ARVIATVDFYDALTTTRPYKPTLSRERSFEIMNEETVAGRWDPVLMKIFQEMIVSGEIDKPLSEIEPVSFATA' A
#
# COMPACT_ATOMS: atom_id res chain seq x y z
N ALA A 1 14.79 -1.14 -1.27
CA ALA A 1 13.55 -1.95 -1.27
C ALA A 1 12.36 -1.16 -0.70
N ARG A 2 11.96 -0.03 -1.29
CA ARG A 2 10.93 0.86 -0.71
C ARG A 2 9.50 0.41 -0.99
N VAL A 3 9.25 -0.07 -2.21
CA VAL A 3 7.92 -0.58 -2.64
C VAL A 3 7.47 -1.74 -1.76
N ILE A 4 8.29 -2.78 -1.64
CA ILE A 4 7.97 -3.95 -0.81
C ILE A 4 7.72 -3.54 0.65
N ALA A 5 8.54 -2.66 1.21
CA ALA A 5 8.34 -2.20 2.59
C ALA A 5 7.00 -1.47 2.78
N THR A 6 6.56 -0.65 1.82
CA THR A 6 5.26 0.03 1.88
C THR A 6 4.10 -0.98 1.83
N VAL A 7 4.21 -2.01 0.98
CA VAL A 7 3.22 -3.08 0.89
C VAL A 7 3.16 -3.89 2.17
N ASP A 8 4.32 -4.33 2.70
CA ASP A 8 4.43 -5.05 3.98
C ASP A 8 3.83 -4.25 5.14
N PHE A 9 4.06 -2.93 5.15
CA PHE A 9 3.52 -2.07 6.18
C PHE A 9 1.98 -2.05 6.15
N TYR A 10 1.38 -1.89 4.98
CA TYR A 10 -0.08 -1.93 4.84
C TYR A 10 -0.68 -3.30 5.17
N ASP A 11 -0.05 -4.38 4.72
CA ASP A 11 -0.47 -5.75 5.05
C ASP A 11 -0.47 -5.99 6.57
N ALA A 12 0.57 -5.54 7.27
CA ALA A 12 0.66 -5.66 8.73
C ALA A 12 -0.45 -4.92 9.50
N LEU A 13 -1.07 -3.90 8.88
CA LEU A 13 -2.19 -3.15 9.45
C LEU A 13 -3.55 -3.80 9.15
N THR A 14 -3.69 -4.38 7.96
CA THR A 14 -4.98 -4.80 7.40
C THR A 14 -5.24 -6.31 7.42
N THR A 15 -4.22 -7.13 7.68
CA THR A 15 -4.34 -8.59 7.73
C THR A 15 -4.68 -9.11 9.13
N THR A 16 -5.71 -9.96 9.22
CA THR A 16 -6.14 -10.59 10.47
C THR A 16 -5.06 -11.55 10.96
N ARG A 17 -4.71 -11.47 12.24
CA ARG A 17 -3.86 -12.47 12.90
C ARG A 17 -4.58 -13.00 14.14
N PRO A 18 -4.27 -14.22 14.62
CA PRO A 18 -4.96 -14.84 15.75
C PRO A 18 -5.06 -13.98 17.02
N TYR A 19 -4.16 -12.99 17.17
CA TYR A 19 -4.05 -12.11 18.33
C TYR A 19 -4.27 -10.63 18.03
N LYS A 20 -4.61 -10.26 16.79
CA LYS A 20 -4.77 -8.87 16.38
C LYS A 20 -5.95 -8.74 15.40
N PRO A 21 -7.05 -8.07 15.79
CA PRO A 21 -8.10 -7.73 14.85
C PRO A 21 -7.56 -6.75 13.79
N THR A 22 -8.10 -6.83 12.58
CA THR A 22 -7.70 -5.96 11.46
C THR A 22 -8.10 -4.53 11.72
N LEU A 23 -7.25 -3.60 11.27
CA LEU A 23 -7.63 -2.21 11.20
C LEU A 23 -8.48 -1.96 9.94
N SER A 24 -9.38 -0.98 10.00
CA SER A 24 -10.06 -0.51 8.81
C SER A 24 -9.07 0.17 7.86
N ARG A 25 -9.48 0.38 6.60
CA ARG A 25 -8.64 1.08 5.62
C ARG A 25 -8.35 2.50 6.07
N GLU A 26 -9.35 3.18 6.62
CA GLU A 26 -9.25 4.54 7.15
C GLU A 26 -8.23 4.61 8.28
N ARG A 27 -8.33 3.72 9.27
CA ARG A 27 -7.39 3.70 10.39
C ARG A 27 -5.97 3.35 9.95
N SER A 28 -5.84 2.49 8.95
CA SER A 28 -4.53 2.15 8.37
C SER A 28 -3.90 3.35 7.68
N PHE A 29 -4.69 4.16 6.96
CA PHE A 29 -4.22 5.36 6.28
C PHE A 29 -3.79 6.44 7.25
N GLU A 30 -4.52 6.63 8.35
CA GLU A 30 -4.12 7.55 9.42
C GLU A 30 -2.70 7.22 9.93
N ILE A 31 -2.47 5.96 10.29
CA ILE A 31 -1.17 5.49 10.79
C ILE A 31 -0.07 5.67 9.73
N MET A 32 -0.35 5.29 8.47
CA MET A 32 0.61 5.44 7.38
C MET A 32 0.96 6.91 7.12
N ASN A 33 -0.01 7.82 7.23
CA ASN A 33 0.20 9.25 7.08
C ASN A 33 1.02 9.84 8.24
N GLU A 34 0.71 9.48 9.49
CA GLU A 34 1.48 9.91 10.67
C GLU A 34 2.96 9.51 10.56
N GLU A 35 3.23 8.26 10.18
CA GLU A 35 4.59 7.75 9.98
C GLU A 35 5.33 8.47 8.83
N THR A 36 4.61 8.81 7.77
CA THR A 36 5.14 9.52 6.60
C THR A 36 5.47 10.97 6.94
N VAL A 37 4.57 11.68 7.64
CA VAL A 37 4.79 13.05 8.12
C VAL A 37 5.99 13.13 9.06
N ALA A 38 6.24 12.08 9.83
CA ALA A 38 7.43 11.96 10.67
C ALA A 38 8.73 11.64 9.90
N GLY A 39 8.70 11.62 8.56
CA GLY A 39 9.86 11.44 7.70
C GLY A 39 10.38 10.00 7.60
N ARG A 40 9.61 9.01 8.07
CA ARG A 40 10.03 7.59 8.05
C ARG A 40 9.78 6.90 6.72
N TRP A 41 8.91 7.46 5.89
CA TRP A 41 8.48 6.88 4.62
C TRP A 41 8.56 7.89 3.48
N ASP A 42 8.68 7.38 2.25
CA ASP A 42 8.64 8.20 1.04
C ASP A 42 7.20 8.69 0.81
N PRO A 43 6.92 10.01 0.88
CA PRO A 43 5.58 10.55 0.76
C PRO A 43 4.98 10.37 -0.64
N VAL A 44 5.82 10.32 -1.69
CA VAL A 44 5.35 10.11 -3.07
C VAL A 44 4.87 8.67 -3.23
N LEU A 45 5.67 7.72 -2.75
CA LEU A 45 5.30 6.31 -2.81
C LEU A 45 4.05 6.02 -1.95
N MET A 46 3.98 6.62 -0.76
CA MET A 46 2.82 6.47 0.14
C MET A 46 1.54 6.97 -0.52
N LYS A 47 1.59 8.15 -1.15
CA LYS A 47 0.46 8.74 -1.86
C LYS A 47 -0.01 7.84 -3.01
N ILE A 48 0.90 7.40 -3.89
CA ILE A 48 0.56 6.53 -5.03
C ILE A 48 -0.11 5.25 -4.54
N PHE A 49 0.44 4.64 -3.49
CA PHE A 49 -0.09 3.40 -2.95
C PHE A 49 -1.49 3.59 -2.35
N GLN A 50 -1.74 4.67 -1.59
CA GLN A 50 -3.07 4.99 -1.08
C GLN A 50 -4.08 5.26 -2.21
N GLU A 51 -3.67 5.97 -3.27
CA GLU A 51 -4.52 6.22 -4.44
C GLU A 51 -4.94 4.91 -5.11
N MET A 52 -4.02 3.96 -5.28
CA MET A 52 -4.33 2.62 -5.83
C MET A 52 -5.35 1.84 -4.99
N ILE A 53 -5.26 1.94 -3.67
CA ILE A 53 -6.24 1.29 -2.77
C ILE A 53 -7.63 1.93 -2.95
N VAL A 54 -7.70 3.26 -3.02
CA VAL A 54 -8.97 4.00 -3.12
C VAL A 54 -9.65 3.78 -4.47
N SER A 55 -8.88 3.71 -5.56
CA SER A 55 -9.41 3.46 -6.90
C SER A 55 -9.79 1.99 -7.14
N GLY A 56 -9.52 1.09 -6.20
CA GLY A 56 -9.79 -0.34 -6.34
C GLY A 56 -8.85 -1.04 -7.32
N GLU A 57 -7.75 -0.41 -7.73
CA GLU A 57 -6.75 -0.98 -8.65
C GLU A 57 -6.16 -2.30 -8.12
N ILE A 58 -6.11 -2.45 -6.80
CA ILE A 58 -5.56 -3.63 -6.12
C ILE A 58 -6.52 -4.81 -6.14
N ASP A 59 -7.83 -4.55 -6.27
CA ASP A 59 -8.86 -5.57 -6.31
C ASP A 59 -9.03 -6.15 -7.73
N LYS A 60 -8.38 -5.56 -8.74
CA LYS A 60 -8.44 -6.02 -10.13
C LYS A 60 -7.84 -7.42 -10.27
N PRO A 61 -8.47 -8.31 -11.05
CA PRO A 61 -7.89 -9.63 -11.32
C PRO A 61 -6.61 -9.49 -12.15
N LEU A 62 -5.69 -10.43 -11.99
CA LEU A 62 -4.40 -10.44 -12.69
C LEU A 62 -4.55 -10.35 -14.23
N SER A 63 -5.67 -10.84 -14.76
CA SER A 63 -6.00 -10.76 -16.20
C SER A 63 -6.20 -9.34 -16.72
N GLU A 64 -6.50 -8.38 -15.86
CA GLU A 64 -6.72 -6.97 -16.19
C GLU A 64 -5.50 -6.10 -15.93
N ILE A 65 -4.42 -6.67 -15.38
CA ILE A 65 -3.18 -5.94 -15.14
C ILE A 65 -2.37 -5.94 -16.44
N GLU A 66 -2.21 -4.77 -17.06
CA GLU A 66 -1.35 -4.63 -18.22
C GLU A 66 0.10 -5.02 -17.86
N PRO A 67 0.75 -5.88 -18.66
CA PRO A 67 2.15 -6.22 -18.44
C PRO A 67 3.02 -4.97 -18.43
N VAL A 68 3.88 -4.84 -17.41
CA VAL A 68 4.84 -3.75 -17.36
C VAL A 68 5.84 -3.94 -18.51
N SER A 69 5.64 -3.16 -19.58
CA SER A 69 6.59 -3.10 -20.70
C SER A 69 7.75 -2.20 -20.30
N PHE A 70 8.86 -2.81 -19.90
CA PHE A 70 10.13 -2.09 -19.82
C PHE A 70 10.65 -1.90 -21.24
N ALA A 71 10.74 -0.66 -21.71
CA ALA A 71 11.43 -0.37 -22.97
C ALA A 71 12.87 -0.89 -22.84
N THR A 72 13.23 -1.87 -23.67
CA THR A 72 14.62 -2.29 -23.85
C THR A 72 15.39 -1.09 -24.37
N ALA A 73 16.36 -0.63 -23.56
CA ALA A 73 17.37 0.35 -23.95
C ALA A 73 18.30 -0.22 -25.03
#